data_AF-A0A353C8V0-F1
#
_entry.id   AF-A0A353C8V0-F1
#
_cell.length_a   1.000
_cell.length_b   1.000
_cell.length_c   1.000
_cell.angle_alpha   90.00
_cell.angle_beta   90.00
_cell.angle_gamma   90.00
#
_symmetry.space_group_name_H-M   'P 1'
#
loop_
_entity.id
_entity.type
_entity.pdbx_description
1 polymer ?
#
loop_
_entity_poly.entity_id
_entity_poly.type
_entity_poly.pdbx_seq_one_letter_code
_entity_poly.pdbx_strand_id
1 'polypeptide(L)'
;MKTIRNENDRAEMIRRLNGLDSGAQPLWGKMNVEQMLSHLAQTSEWPFVRTVPDRSNLFSRTIIKPLVIYLLPMPKDVKMPREVDQLQDGRPPKGFDE
;
A
#
# COMPACT_ATOMS: atom_id res chain seq x y z
N MET A 1 4.34 -20.11 -8.05
CA MET A 1 3.95 -18.75 -7.68
C MET A 1 4.59 -17.80 -8.68
N LYS A 2 3.86 -16.80 -9.19
CA LYS A 2 4.42 -15.86 -10.18
C LYS A 2 5.56 -15.04 -9.57
N THR A 3 6.57 -14.67 -10.36
CA THR A 3 7.72 -13.89 -9.89
C THR A 3 8.21 -12.87 -10.91
N ILE A 4 8.59 -11.68 -10.46
CA ILE A 4 9.14 -10.62 -11.33
C ILE A 4 10.48 -11.00 -12.00
N ARG A 5 11.15 -12.03 -11.49
CA ARG A 5 12.42 -12.56 -12.04
C ARG A 5 12.19 -13.43 -13.27
N ASN A 6 10.98 -13.96 -13.46
CA ASN A 6 10.61 -14.69 -14.65
C ASN A 6 10.12 -13.70 -15.71
N GLU A 7 10.63 -13.82 -16.92
CA GLU A 7 10.34 -12.87 -18.00
C GLU A 7 8.86 -12.84 -18.40
N ASN A 8 8.23 -14.01 -18.51
CA ASN A 8 6.83 -14.14 -18.91
C ASN A 8 5.89 -13.55 -17.84
N ASP A 9 6.14 -13.87 -16.58
CA ASP A 9 5.37 -13.32 -15.45
C ASP A 9 5.50 -11.80 -15.37
N ARG A 10 6.72 -11.27 -15.57
CA ARG A 10 7.00 -9.83 -15.60
C ARG A 10 6.26 -9.15 -16.75
N ALA A 11 6.34 -9.72 -17.96
CA ALA A 11 5.67 -9.18 -19.14
C ALA A 11 4.15 -9.16 -18.97
N GLU A 12 3.57 -10.21 -18.37
CA GLU A 12 2.16 -10.25 -18.02
C GLU A 12 1.78 -9.15 -17.02
N MET A 13 2.56 -8.97 -15.95
CA MET A 13 2.31 -7.92 -14.96
C MET A 13 2.38 -6.52 -15.57
N ILE A 14 3.39 -6.23 -16.40
CA ILE A 14 3.53 -4.94 -17.10
C ILE A 14 2.31 -4.69 -18.00
N ARG A 15 1.92 -5.68 -18.80
CA ARG A 15 0.74 -5.58 -19.67
C ARG A 15 -0.54 -5.30 -18.88
N ARG A 16 -0.71 -5.92 -17.71
CA ARG A 16 -1.86 -5.66 -16.83
C ARG A 16 -1.85 -4.25 -16.27
N LEU A 17 -0.69 -3.75 -15.85
CA LEU A 17 -0.54 -2.38 -15.34
C LEU A 17 -0.85 -1.35 -16.44
N ASN A 18 -0.35 -1.57 -17.65
CA ASN A 18 -0.59 -0.69 -18.81
C ASN A 18 -2.05 -0.72 -19.31
N GLY A 19 -2.82 -1.74 -18.93
CA GLY A 19 -4.24 -1.85 -19.27
C GLY A 19 -5.18 -1.30 -18.19
N LEU A 20 -4.67 -0.65 -17.15
CA LEU A 20 -5.49 0.01 -16.14
C LEU A 20 -6.07 1.31 -16.72
N ASP A 21 -7.34 1.57 -16.43
CA ASP A 21 -8.05 2.80 -16.76
C ASP A 21 -8.89 3.27 -15.56
N SER A 22 -9.46 4.48 -15.66
CA SER A 22 -10.26 5.11 -14.60
C SER A 22 -11.53 4.33 -14.20
N GLY A 23 -12.02 3.43 -15.06
CA GLY A 23 -13.16 2.55 -14.81
C GLY A 23 -12.79 1.22 -14.13
N ALA A 24 -11.50 0.94 -13.93
CA ALA A 24 -11.04 -0.31 -13.35
C ALA A 24 -11.58 -0.51 -11.93
N GLN A 25 -12.22 -1.67 -11.70
CA GLN A 25 -12.84 -1.99 -10.42
C GLN A 25 -11.81 -2.56 -9.43
N PRO A 26 -11.89 -2.21 -8.13
CA PRO A 26 -11.01 -2.74 -7.12
C PRO A 26 -11.21 -4.25 -6.95
N LEU A 27 -10.12 -5.01 -7.09
CA LEU A 27 -10.12 -6.43 -6.74
C LEU A 27 -9.91 -6.67 -5.24
N TRP A 28 -9.28 -5.71 -4.56
CA TRP A 28 -9.03 -5.77 -3.13
C TRP A 28 -9.12 -4.36 -2.52
N GLY A 29 -9.76 -4.26 -1.36
CA GLY A 29 -9.91 -3.00 -0.62
C GLY A 29 -11.02 -2.13 -1.19
N LYS A 30 -10.92 -0.82 -0.93
CA LYS A 30 -11.93 0.18 -1.31
C LYS A 30 -11.37 1.30 -2.20
N MET A 31 -10.07 1.26 -2.51
CA MET A 31 -9.40 2.30 -3.29
C MET A 31 -9.81 2.18 -4.76
N ASN A 32 -10.12 3.30 -5.40
CA ASN A 32 -10.21 3.34 -6.85
C ASN A 32 -8.80 3.14 -7.47
N VAL A 33 -8.75 2.98 -8.78
CA VAL A 33 -7.49 2.68 -9.48
C VAL A 33 -6.41 3.76 -9.28
N GLU A 34 -6.80 5.04 -9.25
CA GLU A 34 -5.87 6.16 -9.09
C GLU A 34 -5.28 6.21 -7.68
N GLN A 35 -6.13 6.03 -6.67
CA GLN A 35 -5.73 5.91 -5.27
C GLN A 35 -4.81 4.71 -5.05
N MET A 36 -5.10 3.58 -5.72
CA MET A 36 -4.27 2.38 -5.65
C MET A 36 -2.89 2.61 -6.27
N LEU A 37 -2.80 3.28 -7.43
CA LEU A 37 -1.52 3.64 -8.04
C LEU A 37 -0.72 4.62 -7.17
N SER A 38 -1.39 5.64 -6.61
CA SER A 38 -0.78 6.57 -5.65
C SER A 38 -0.27 5.84 -4.40
N HIS A 39 -1.04 4.88 -3.87
CA HIS A 39 -0.65 4.03 -2.74
C HIS A 39 0.65 3.25 -3.01
N LEU A 40 0.73 2.61 -4.17
CA LEU A 40 1.90 1.81 -4.55
C LEU A 40 3.15 2.70 -4.73
N ALA A 41 3.00 3.85 -5.39
CA ALA A 41 4.08 4.82 -5.56
C ALA A 41 4.54 5.40 -4.21
N GLN A 42 3.60 5.74 -3.32
CA GLN A 42 3.94 6.19 -1.97
C GLN A 42 4.71 5.11 -1.19
N THR A 43 4.29 3.85 -1.30
CA THR A 43 4.93 2.72 -0.59
C THR A 43 6.35 2.45 -1.11
N SER A 44 6.61 2.61 -2.41
CA SER A 44 7.95 2.43 -2.97
C SER A 44 8.93 3.52 -2.53
N GLU A 45 8.43 4.70 -2.18
CA GLU A 45 9.23 5.83 -1.68
C GLU A 45 9.55 5.74 -0.19
N TRP A 46 8.72 5.07 0.62
CA TRP A 46 8.87 4.99 2.08
C TRP A 46 10.25 4.57 2.60
N PRO A 47 10.99 3.62 1.99
CA PRO A 47 12.34 3.29 2.44
C PRO A 47 13.32 4.46 2.37
N PHE A 48 13.05 5.45 1.51
CA PHE A 48 13.92 6.58 1.22
C PHE A 48 13.49 7.87 1.91
N VAL A 49 12.27 7.92 2.45
CA VAL A 49 11.68 9.14 3.02
C VAL A 49 11.05 8.85 4.38
N ARG A 50 11.44 9.58 5.43
CA ARG A 50 10.74 9.54 6.72
C ARG A 50 9.49 10.42 6.66
N THR A 51 8.43 9.89 6.07
CA THR A 51 7.15 10.60 5.91
C THR A 51 6.25 10.52 7.14
N VAL A 52 6.40 9.50 8.00
CA VAL A 52 5.54 9.29 9.18
C VAL A 52 6.33 9.48 10.47
N PRO A 53 5.86 10.34 11.39
CA PRO A 53 6.49 10.49 12.70
C PRO A 53 6.33 9.21 13.52
N ASP A 54 7.37 8.85 14.26
CA ASP A 54 7.32 7.69 15.14
C ASP A 54 6.43 7.99 16.35
N ARG A 55 5.32 7.25 16.48
CA ARG A 55 4.36 7.36 17.59
C ARG A 55 4.50 6.22 18.60
N SER A 56 5.53 5.40 18.47
CA SER A 56 5.72 4.24 19.34
C SER A 56 6.41 4.61 20.66
N ASN A 57 5.97 3.97 21.74
CA ASN A 57 6.59 4.04 23.06
C ASN A 57 7.23 2.70 23.44
N LEU A 58 8.02 2.67 24.51
CA LEU A 58 8.73 1.45 24.95
C LEU A 58 7.77 0.28 25.18
N PHE A 59 6.62 0.52 25.80
CA PHE A 59 5.61 -0.51 26.03
C PHE A 59 5.07 -1.11 24.73
N SER A 60 4.74 -0.26 23.75
CA SER A 60 4.23 -0.69 22.44
C SER A 60 5.26 -1.53 21.67
N ARG A 61 6.55 -1.20 21.79
CA ARG A 61 7.65 -1.91 21.12
C ARG A 61 7.99 -3.24 21.79
N THR A 62 7.94 -3.29 23.12
CA THR A 62 8.43 -4.43 23.90
C THR A 62 7.34 -5.46 24.18
N ILE A 63 6.07 -5.05 24.35
CA ILE A 63 4.97 -5.95 24.73
C ILE A 63 3.95 -6.11 23.60
N ILE A 64 3.43 -4.99 23.08
CA ILE A 64 2.33 -5.04 22.10
C ILE A 64 2.79 -5.62 20.76
N LYS A 65 3.92 -5.14 20.23
CA LYS A 65 4.46 -5.61 18.94
C LYS A 65 4.65 -7.13 18.87
N PRO A 66 5.38 -7.80 19.80
CA PRO A 66 5.55 -9.25 19.71
C PRO A 66 4.24 -10.01 19.90
N LEU A 67 3.33 -9.54 20.77
CA LEU A 67 2.02 -10.17 20.94
C LEU A 67 1.20 -10.13 19.65
N VAL A 68 1.13 -8.97 18.98
CA VAL A 68 0.37 -8.82 17.74
C VAL A 68 1.00 -9.61 16.58
N ILE A 69 2.33 -9.61 16.45
CA ILE A 69 3.01 -10.26 15.32
C ILE A 69 3.05 -11.79 15.46
N TYR A 70 3.27 -12.31 16.68
CA TYR A 70 3.55 -13.73 16.87
C TYR A 70 2.37 -14.53 17.43
N LEU A 71 1.39 -13.89 18.08
CA LEU A 71 0.30 -14.60 18.75
C LEU A 71 -1.06 -14.42 18.05
N LEU A 72 -1.32 -13.25 17.46
CA LEU A 72 -2.62 -12.92 16.88
C LEU A 72 -2.65 -13.13 15.37
N PRO A 73 -3.79 -13.57 14.80
CA PRO A 73 -3.98 -13.50 13.36
C PRO A 73 -3.93 -12.04 12.91
N MET A 74 -3.37 -11.80 11.72
CA MET A 74 -3.21 -10.44 11.20
C MET A 74 -4.57 -9.72 11.17
N PRO A 75 -4.72 -8.60 11.89
CA PRO A 75 -5.97 -7.86 11.90
C PRO A 75 -6.29 -7.37 10.49
N LYS A 76 -7.53 -7.62 10.05
CA LYS A 76 -8.06 -7.05 8.81
C LYS A 76 -8.44 -5.59 9.07
N ASP A 77 -8.32 -4.76 8.04
CA ASP A 77 -8.79 -3.36 8.04
C ASP A 77 -8.13 -2.47 9.13
N VAL A 78 -6.82 -2.65 9.34
CA VAL A 78 -6.06 -1.75 10.21
C VAL A 78 -6.06 -0.35 9.61
N LYS A 79 -6.59 0.61 10.37
CA LYS A 79 -6.58 2.03 9.98
C LYS A 79 -5.17 2.57 10.06
N MET A 80 -4.68 3.09 8.95
CA MET A 80 -3.41 3.80 8.90
C MET A 80 -3.59 5.23 9.42
N PRO A 81 -2.50 5.92 9.82
CA PRO A 81 -2.54 7.34 10.13
C PRO A 81 -3.12 8.14 8.95
N ARG A 82 -3.88 9.19 9.26
CA ARG A 82 -4.62 9.98 8.26
C ARG A 82 -3.73 10.52 7.16
N GLU A 83 -2.52 10.94 7.53
CA GLU A 83 -1.51 11.52 6.62
C GLU A 83 -0.97 10.56 5.55
N VAL A 84 -1.18 9.26 5.70
CA VAL A 84 -0.74 8.25 4.72
C VAL A 84 -1.88 7.41 4.16
N ASP A 85 -3.09 7.60 4.66
CA ASP A 85 -4.27 6.90 4.18
C ASP A 85 -4.80 7.59 2.91
N GLN A 86 -4.74 6.87 1.78
CA GLN A 86 -5.16 7.33 0.46
C GLN A 86 -6.67 7.58 0.36
N LEU A 87 -7.46 7.07 1.31
CA LEU A 87 -8.89 7.35 1.42
C LEU A 87 -9.17 8.61 2.25
N GLN A 88 -8.15 9.22 2.86
CA GLN A 88 -8.26 10.39 3.73
C GLN A 88 -7.31 11.50 3.27
N ASP A 89 -6.30 11.84 4.08
CA ASP A 89 -5.37 12.97 3.85
C ASP A 89 -4.04 12.51 3.24
N GLY A 90 -4.00 11.28 2.69
CA GLY A 90 -2.84 10.70 2.04
C GLY A 90 -2.46 11.40 0.72
N ARG A 91 -1.40 10.91 0.08
CA ARG A 91 -0.87 11.47 -1.17
C ARG A 91 -1.99 11.57 -2.23
N PRO A 92 -2.30 12.75 -2.78
CA PRO A 92 -3.36 12.86 -3.77
C PRO A 92 -3.00 12.07 -5.04
N PRO A 93 -3.95 11.34 -5.63
CA PRO A 93 -3.76 10.72 -6.94
C PRO A 93 -3.50 11.78 -8.01
N LYS A 94 -2.65 11.44 -8.99
CA LYS A 94 -2.34 12.33 -10.13
C LYS A 94 -3.39 12.30 -11.25
N GLY A 95 -4.34 11.37 -11.21
CA GLY A 95 -5.25 11.11 -12.31
C GLY A 95 -4.62 10.29 -13.44
N PHE A 96 -5.45 9.86 -14.40
CA PHE A 96 -5.01 9.25 -15.66
C PHE A 96 -4.78 10.27 -16.79
N ASP A 97 -5.22 11.52 -16.60
CA ASP A 97 -5.14 12.59 -17.59
C ASP A 97 -3.97 13.54 -17.27
N GLU A 98 -2.75 13.11 -17.60
CA GLU A 98 -1.57 13.98 -17.83
C GLU A 98 -0.96 13.68 -19.21
#